data_AF-A0A2N2D074-F1
#
_entry.id   AF-A0A2N2D074-F1
#
_cell.length_a   1.000
_cell.length_b   1.000
_cell.length_c   1.000
_cell.angle_alpha   90.00
_cell.angle_beta   90.00
_cell.angle_gamma   90.00
#
_symmetry.space_group_name_H-M   'P 1'
#
loop_
_entity.id
_entity.type
_entity.pdbx_description
1 polymer ?
#
loop_
_entity_poly.entity_id
_entity_poly.type
_entity_poly.pdbx_seq_one_letter_code
_entity_poly.pdbx_strand_id
1 'polypeptide(L)'
;MVIFGRGYHFEHWKNCTWLQKVDLRYWGDLDTHGFRILDQFRMIFPHTTSFLMDRNTLMQHEISWGDEPKPTTVELARLTPDEAVLYDDLRFNRIRRNLRLEQEFIRFGKIEEAVACI
;
A
#
# COMPACT_ATOMS: atom_id res chain seq x y z
N MET A 1 6.59 -11.48 12.58
CA MET A 1 6.59 -12.47 11.47
C MET A 1 6.31 -11.72 10.18
N VAL A 2 7.01 -12.06 9.10
CA VAL A 2 6.84 -11.44 7.77
C VAL A 2 6.31 -12.48 6.80
N ILE A 3 5.31 -12.13 6.00
CA ILE A 3 4.75 -12.99 4.95
C ILE A 3 4.86 -12.24 3.63
N PHE A 4 5.53 -12.84 2.66
CA PHE A 4 5.63 -12.30 1.30
C PHE A 4 4.42 -12.73 0.48
N GLY A 5 3.65 -11.76 -0.02
CA GLY A 5 2.60 -11.97 -0.99
C GLY A 5 3.11 -11.83 -2.43
N ARG A 6 2.36 -12.35 -3.41
CA ARG A 6 2.65 -12.18 -4.84
C ARG A 6 1.45 -11.57 -5.57
N GLY A 7 1.28 -10.26 -5.40
CA GLY A 7 0.22 -9.48 -6.04
C GLY A 7 -1.20 -9.92 -5.64
N TYR A 8 -2.06 -10.11 -6.63
CA TYR A 8 -3.52 -10.36 -6.51
C TYR A 8 -3.92 -11.72 -5.91
N HIS A 9 -2.98 -12.59 -5.53
CA HIS A 9 -3.25 -13.99 -5.16
C HIS A 9 -3.34 -14.19 -3.64
N PHE A 10 -4.41 -13.70 -3.00
CA PHE A 10 -4.64 -13.84 -1.55
C PHE A 10 -5.86 -14.71 -1.20
N GLU A 11 -6.55 -15.27 -2.19
CA GLU A 11 -7.73 -16.13 -1.96
C GLU A 11 -7.43 -17.34 -1.06
N HIS A 12 -6.23 -17.92 -1.20
CA HIS A 12 -5.80 -19.05 -0.38
C HIS A 12 -5.65 -18.70 1.11
N TRP A 13 -5.50 -17.41 1.44
CA TRP A 13 -5.30 -16.95 2.83
C TRP A 13 -6.61 -16.85 3.60
N LYS A 14 -7.77 -16.91 2.92
CA LYS A 14 -9.11 -16.95 3.57
C LYS A 14 -9.20 -18.08 4.61
N ASN A 15 -8.49 -19.18 4.40
CA ASN A 15 -8.47 -20.33 5.31
C ASN A 15 -7.50 -20.18 6.49
N CYS A 16 -6.63 -19.17 6.48
CA CYS A 16 -5.69 -18.89 7.56
C CYS A 16 -6.35 -18.05 8.67
N THR A 17 -7.24 -18.68 9.42
CA THR A 17 -8.08 -18.01 10.44
C THR A 17 -7.29 -17.29 11.55
N TRP A 18 -6.04 -17.68 11.80
CA TRP A 18 -5.19 -17.00 12.78
C TRP A 18 -4.78 -15.58 12.33
N LEU A 19 -4.73 -15.29 11.03
CA LEU A 19 -4.47 -13.94 10.51
C LEU A 19 -5.59 -12.95 10.86
N GLN A 20 -6.80 -13.45 11.13
CA GLN A 20 -7.91 -12.60 11.60
C GLN A 20 -7.76 -12.15 13.06
N LYS A 21 -6.83 -12.74 13.81
CA LYS A 21 -6.70 -12.51 15.26
C LYS A 21 -5.42 -11.76 15.65
N VAL A 22 -4.62 -11.35 14.68
CA VAL A 22 -3.35 -10.66 14.90
C VAL A 22 -3.40 -9.26 14.30
N ASP A 23 -2.56 -8.35 14.82
CA ASP A 23 -2.32 -7.07 14.16
C ASP A 23 -1.70 -7.33 12.78
N LEU A 24 -2.40 -6.90 11.74
CA LEU A 24 -2.05 -7.19 10.36
C LEU A 24 -1.73 -5.88 9.66
N ARG A 25 -0.49 -5.80 9.19
CA ARG A 25 0.06 -4.64 8.49
C ARG A 25 0.42 -5.03 7.07
N TYR A 26 -0.20 -4.36 6.11
CA TYR A 26 0.06 -4.54 4.68
C TYR A 26 1.07 -3.51 4.20
N TRP A 27 2.10 -3.94 3.50
CA TRP A 27 3.10 -3.06 2.89
C TRP A 27 3.24 -3.40 1.40
N GLY A 28 2.96 -2.43 0.55
CA GLY A 28 3.06 -2.54 -0.89
C GLY A 28 3.55 -1.24 -1.50
N ASP A 29 3.58 -1.21 -2.84
CA ASP A 29 4.00 -0.03 -3.59
C ASP A 29 3.04 1.15 -3.41
N LEU A 30 3.59 2.35 -3.42
CA LEU A 30 2.85 3.60 -3.43
C LEU A 30 2.52 3.98 -4.88
N ASP A 31 1.55 3.27 -5.43
CA ASP A 31 0.97 3.47 -6.76
C ASP A 31 -0.52 3.05 -6.77
N THR A 32 -1.19 3.18 -7.92
CA THR A 32 -2.62 2.87 -8.00
C THR A 32 -2.91 1.37 -7.85
N HIS A 33 -1.99 0.50 -8.27
CA HIS A 33 -2.12 -0.95 -8.12
C HIS A 33 -1.88 -1.43 -6.69
N GLY A 34 -0.96 -0.84 -5.94
CA GLY A 34 -0.69 -1.13 -4.54
C GLY A 34 -1.91 -0.85 -3.66
N PHE A 35 -2.57 0.29 -3.85
CA PHE A 35 -3.84 0.59 -3.18
C PHE A 35 -4.97 -0.35 -3.58
N ARG A 36 -5.03 -0.77 -4.85
CA ARG A 36 -6.01 -1.76 -5.29
C ARG A 36 -5.81 -3.12 -4.64
N ILE A 37 -4.56 -3.56 -4.47
CA ILE A 37 -4.25 -4.81 -3.76
C ILE A 37 -4.64 -4.68 -2.28
N LEU A 38 -4.35 -3.53 -1.64
CA LEU A 38 -4.78 -3.26 -0.27
C LEU A 38 -6.30 -3.32 -0.10
N ASP A 39 -7.09 -2.70 -1.00
CA ASP A 39 -8.55 -2.76 -0.96
C ASP A 39 -9.06 -4.21 -1.01
N GLN A 40 -8.50 -5.02 -1.93
CA GLN A 40 -8.87 -6.42 -2.06
C GLN A 40 -8.39 -7.26 -0.88
N PHE A 41 -7.23 -6.94 -0.30
CA PHE A 41 -6.74 -7.58 0.91
C PHE A 41 -7.67 -7.31 2.10
N ARG A 42 -8.14 -6.07 2.24
CA ARG A 42 -9.13 -5.67 3.25
C ARG A 42 -10.52 -6.26 3.02
N MET A 43 -10.83 -6.75 1.82
CA MET A 43 -12.03 -7.55 1.61
C MET A 43 -11.99 -8.85 2.43
N ILE A 44 -10.80 -9.42 2.66
CA ILE A 44 -10.60 -10.66 3.41
C ILE A 44 -10.25 -10.37 4.88
N PHE A 45 -9.42 -9.35 5.12
CA PHE A 45 -8.94 -8.96 6.44
C PHE A 45 -9.23 -7.48 6.71
N PRO A 46 -10.49 -7.11 7.06
CA PRO A 46 -10.91 -5.72 7.19
C PRO A 46 -10.14 -4.89 8.23
N HIS A 47 -9.55 -5.56 9.23
CA HIS A 47 -8.75 -4.93 10.29
C HIS A 47 -7.33 -4.56 9.87
N THR A 48 -6.92 -4.87 8.63
CA THR A 48 -5.56 -4.59 8.14
C THR A 48 -5.27 -3.09 8.07
N THR A 49 -4.15 -2.68 8.64
CA THR A 49 -3.61 -1.31 8.48
C THR A 49 -2.52 -1.30 7.40
N SER A 50 -2.40 -0.20 6.66
CA SER A 50 -1.28 -0.04 5.72
C SER A 50 -0.02 0.42 6.45
N PHE A 51 1.15 -0.05 6.04
CA PHE A 51 2.45 0.32 6.58
C PHE A 51 3.24 1.08 5.52
N LEU A 52 3.71 2.29 5.84
CA LEU A 52 4.50 3.15 4.94
C LEU A 52 3.83 3.48 3.60
N MET A 53 2.51 3.34 3.50
CA MET A 53 1.72 3.70 2.31
C MET A 53 0.98 5.02 2.52
N ASP A 54 1.68 6.03 3.03
CA ASP A 54 1.13 7.35 3.31
C ASP A 54 1.81 8.45 2.48
N ARG A 55 1.15 9.62 2.42
CA ARG A 55 1.59 10.75 1.61
C ARG A 55 2.95 11.27 2.05
N ASN A 56 3.21 11.29 3.35
CA ASN A 56 4.49 11.79 3.86
C ASN A 56 5.62 10.84 3.43
N THR A 57 5.42 9.52 3.51
CA THR A 57 6.37 8.55 2.98
C THR A 57 6.62 8.75 1.48
N LEU A 58 5.58 8.95 0.67
CA LEU A 58 5.72 9.24 -0.76
C LEU A 58 6.57 10.49 -1.03
N MET A 59 6.23 11.62 -0.39
CA MET A 59 6.90 12.91 -0.62
C MET A 59 8.36 12.92 -0.13
N GLN A 60 8.68 12.17 0.93
CA GLN A 60 10.05 12.05 1.44
C GLN A 60 11.00 11.27 0.51
N HIS A 61 10.48 10.64 -0.54
CA HIS A 61 11.23 9.79 -1.48
C HIS A 61 11.06 10.25 -2.93
N GLU A 62 10.88 11.55 -3.15
CA GLU A 62 10.70 12.15 -4.49
C GLU A 62 11.80 11.76 -5.49
N ILE A 63 13.05 11.67 -5.04
CA ILE A 63 14.20 11.28 -5.87
C ILE A 63 14.09 9.83 -6.39
N SER A 64 13.31 8.99 -5.70
CA SER A 64 13.11 7.57 -6.01
C SER A 64 11.82 7.29 -6.77
N TRP A 65 11.08 8.33 -7.18
CA TRP A 65 9.84 8.17 -7.93
C TRP A 65 10.09 7.60 -9.33
N GLY A 66 9.45 6.47 -9.61
CA GLY A 66 9.35 5.89 -10.94
C GLY A 66 8.04 6.27 -11.64
N ASP A 67 7.76 5.54 -12.72
CA ASP A 67 6.55 5.69 -13.52
C ASP A 67 5.72 4.38 -13.49
N GLU A 68 4.43 4.48 -13.18
CA GLU A 68 3.44 3.43 -13.32
C GLU A 68 2.96 3.35 -14.78
N PRO A 69 3.31 2.31 -15.56
CA PRO A 69 3.01 2.31 -17.00
C PRO A 69 1.52 2.24 -17.31
N LYS A 70 0.73 1.63 -16.40
CA LYS A 70 -0.69 1.33 -16.58
C LYS A 70 -1.44 1.59 -15.27
N PRO A 71 -1.68 2.85 -14.89
CA PRO A 71 -2.42 3.15 -13.67
C PRO A 71 -3.85 2.64 -13.76
N THR A 72 -4.40 2.24 -12.62
CA THR A 72 -5.80 1.84 -12.46
C THR A 72 -6.62 2.98 -11.84
N THR A 73 -7.81 3.21 -12.39
CA THR A 73 -8.73 4.29 -11.97
C THR A 73 -9.99 3.75 -11.29
N VAL A 74 -9.98 2.49 -10.86
CA VAL A 74 -11.13 1.86 -10.22
C VAL A 74 -11.50 2.54 -8.91
N GLU A 75 -12.77 2.51 -8.54
CA GLU A 75 -13.19 2.96 -7.21
C GLU A 75 -12.79 1.92 -6.16
N LEU A 76 -12.15 2.38 -5.08
CA LEU A 76 -11.67 1.55 -3.97
C LEU A 76 -12.42 1.92 -2.69
N ALA A 77 -13.30 1.04 -2.23
CA ALA A 77 -14.26 1.35 -1.17
C ALA A 77 -13.75 1.02 0.25
N ARG A 78 -12.61 0.34 0.40
CA ARG A 78 -12.02 -0.08 1.70
C ARG A 78 -10.74 0.69 2.05
N LEU A 79 -10.47 1.79 1.37
CA LEU A 79 -9.39 2.70 1.77
C LEU A 79 -9.84 3.55 2.95
N THR A 80 -8.88 3.93 3.79
CA THR A 80 -9.10 4.98 4.79
C THR A 80 -9.22 6.35 4.08
N PRO A 81 -9.76 7.40 4.73
CA PRO A 81 -9.84 8.72 4.12
C PRO A 81 -8.50 9.25 3.61
N ASP A 82 -7.42 9.09 4.38
CA ASP A 82 -6.09 9.57 3.99
C ASP A 82 -5.50 8.78 2.81
N GLU A 83 -5.70 7.46 2.80
CA GLU A 83 -5.31 6.60 1.67
C GLU A 83 -6.11 6.91 0.42
N ALA A 84 -7.42 7.18 0.55
CA ALA A 84 -8.28 7.54 -0.58
C ALA A 84 -7.87 8.87 -1.20
N VAL A 85 -7.50 9.86 -0.38
CA VAL A 85 -6.94 11.14 -0.86
C VAL A 85 -5.67 10.88 -1.66
N LEU A 86 -4.72 10.12 -1.12
CA LEU A 86 -3.47 9.81 -1.80
C LEU A 86 -3.70 9.01 -3.09
N TYR A 87 -4.58 8.02 -3.06
CA TYR A 87 -4.97 7.25 -4.22
C TYR A 87 -5.57 8.13 -5.33
N ASP A 88 -6.42 9.09 -4.97
CA ASP A 88 -6.96 10.09 -5.89
C ASP A 88 -5.86 10.95 -6.51
N ASP A 89 -4.89 11.39 -5.71
CA ASP A 89 -3.78 12.20 -6.18
C ASP A 89 -2.89 11.44 -7.17
N LEU A 90 -2.72 10.14 -6.98
CA LEU A 90 -2.01 9.25 -7.90
C LEU A 90 -2.83 8.99 -9.17
N ARG A 91 -4.07 8.49 -9.05
CA ARG A 91 -4.89 8.08 -10.21
C ARG A 91 -5.30 9.24 -11.12
N PHE A 92 -5.43 10.45 -10.56
CA PHE A 92 -5.73 11.66 -11.31
C PHE A 92 -4.48 12.50 -11.64
N ASN A 93 -3.28 11.97 -11.40
CA ASN A 93 -2.01 12.62 -11.73
C ASN A 93 -1.87 14.04 -11.13
N ARG A 94 -2.37 14.27 -9.91
CA ARG A 94 -2.35 15.59 -9.26
C ARG A 94 -0.98 15.98 -8.73
N ILE A 95 -0.09 15.01 -8.50
CA ILE A 95 1.30 15.23 -8.06
C ILE A 95 2.24 15.18 -9.27
N ARG A 96 2.29 14.03 -9.96
CA ARG A 96 3.07 13.78 -11.17
C ARG A 96 2.32 12.76 -12.03
N ARG A 97 2.51 12.84 -13.34
CA ARG A 97 1.97 11.84 -14.28
C ARG A 97 2.53 10.46 -13.99
N ASN A 98 1.65 9.46 -13.88
CA ASN A 98 1.98 8.06 -13.67
C ASN A 98 2.90 7.84 -12.46
N LEU A 99 2.71 8.59 -11.38
CA LEU A 99 3.61 8.53 -10.23
C LEU A 99 3.57 7.15 -9.55
N ARG A 100 4.76 6.57 -9.30
CA ARG A 100 4.93 5.34 -8.49
C ARG A 100 6.16 5.46 -7.60
N LEU A 101 6.03 4.97 -6.37
CA LEU A 101 7.18 4.67 -5.51
C LEU A 101 7.13 3.18 -5.16
N GLU A 102 8.09 2.41 -5.67
CA GLU A 102 8.22 1.00 -5.28
C GLU A 102 8.68 0.92 -3.82
N GLN A 103 8.10 0.01 -3.05
CA GLN A 103 8.43 -0.14 -1.63
C GLN A 103 9.92 -0.42 -1.38
N GLU A 104 10.59 -1.08 -2.33
CA GLU A 104 12.02 -1.40 -2.31
C GLU A 104 12.92 -0.16 -2.34
N PHE A 105 12.40 1.00 -2.79
CA PHE A 105 13.13 2.26 -2.80
C PHE A 105 12.89 3.14 -1.56
N ILE A 106 12.07 2.69 -0.61
CA ILE A 106 11.94 3.37 0.68
C ILE A 106 13.23 3.16 1.48
N ARG A 107 13.81 4.25 1.96
CA ARG A 107 15.10 4.22 2.66
C ARG A 107 15.01 3.35 3.91
N PHE A 108 16.04 2.52 4.13
CA PHE A 108 16.08 1.59 5.26
C PHE A 108 15.85 2.26 6.62
N GLY A 109 16.45 3.43 6.87
CA GLY A 109 16.24 4.16 8.13
C GLY A 109 14.76 4.53 8.38
N LYS A 110 13.98 4.79 7.31
CA LYS A 110 12.54 5.04 7.45
C LYS A 110 11.78 3.78 7.89
N ILE A 111 12.22 2.61 7.41
CA ILE A 111 11.67 1.32 7.81
C ILE A 111 11.99 1.06 9.29
N GLU A 112 13.23 1.31 9.72
CA GLU A 112 13.65 1.17 11.12
C GLU A 112 12.80 2.04 12.07
N GLU A 113 12.63 3.32 11.74
CA GLU A 113 11.76 4.23 12.50
C GLU A 113 10.33 3.70 12.62
N ALA A 114 9.75 3.26 11.50
CA ALA A 114 8.36 2.82 11.46
C ALA A 114 8.14 1.49 12.19
N VAL A 115 9.12 0.58 12.18
CA VAL A 115 9.07 -0.68 12.93
C VAL A 115 9.26 -0.45 14.44
N ALA A 116 10.05 0.55 14.85
CA ALA A 116 10.25 0.88 16.26
C ALA A 116 8.98 1.42 16.95
N CYS A 117 7.99 1.88 16.18
CA CYS A 117 6.70 2.38 16.68
C CYS A 117 5.59 1.32 16.70
N ILE A 118 5.92 0.04 16.50
CA ILE A 118 4.99 -1.11 16.50
C ILE A 118 5.04 -1.82 17.84
#